data_AF-A0AAV9X9Y6-F1
#
_entry.id   AF-A0AAV9X9Y6-F1
#
_cell.length_a   1.000
_cell.length_b   1.000
_cell.length_c   1.000
_cell.angle_alpha   90.00
_cell.angle_beta   90.00
_cell.angle_gamma   90.00
#
_symmetry.space_group_name_H-M   'P 1'
#
loop_
_entity.id
_entity.type
_entity.pdbx_description
1 polymer ?
#
loop_
_entity_poly.entity_id
_entity_poly.type
_entity_poly.pdbx_seq_one_letter_code
_entity_poly.pdbx_strand_id
1 'polypeptide(L)'
;MSPPKGSRSKGKIDLEQLMADFRKVLRVKNFGEFITKHLSSHKDLQKLEKLRDGWTDEEYREMIENLAGKMTDKIAGKFQKSFSEAVDIVEKEERDVVKQRKEAASQPQAPAAAPAPPTGTTPETKSVPETDSLKSAQDSIFDKNSGSNQSSNTSDIDSLLTQHELPPREELEAEYIAYAEEFIEANFKGLLNDKSGVDVKQTMMRAAEKAKEIMRKYDLDPKDVKKLTKLALYDFAILCDDSWSMNKFGNWEGEDRVSPLKVTLGKITNLATLIEPAGISVRFINYTLDCLGDWDHITSTTVLSQKLGTIEWEGRTDIGTALNNKIIQPMVIQKMQKGEFKKPLIVVAITDGDPTDGSMFRDTIRDCKSSKVVTGYGEATVVFVVSRVGSDAAAKDFLNGLKKSKDLKDWVYCSANQLDDNAAVMKQASIAGEAQGDKEYAKKILQIFLEALDQQTK
;
A
#
# COMPACT_ATOMS: atom_id res chain seq x y z
N MET A 1 -21.51 26.44 39.98
CA MET A 1 -20.40 26.27 39.03
C MET A 1 -20.85 25.28 37.97
N SER A 2 -21.19 25.77 36.79
CA SER A 2 -21.59 24.95 35.64
C SER A 2 -20.35 24.37 34.97
N PRO A 3 -20.37 23.14 34.41
CA PRO A 3 -19.24 22.58 33.71
C PRO A 3 -19.01 23.32 32.37
N PRO A 4 -17.77 23.36 31.85
CA PRO A 4 -17.46 24.10 30.66
C PRO A 4 -18.08 23.41 29.43
N LYS A 5 -18.75 24.20 28.60
CA LYS A 5 -19.22 23.79 27.27
C LYS A 5 -18.00 23.46 26.42
N GLY A 6 -17.71 22.18 26.24
CA GLY A 6 -16.76 21.72 25.22
C GLY A 6 -17.31 22.09 23.85
N SER A 7 -16.60 22.96 23.13
CA SER A 7 -16.85 23.15 21.71
C SER A 7 -16.46 21.86 20.98
N ARG A 8 -17.45 21.03 20.64
CA ARG A 8 -17.26 20.00 19.61
C ARG A 8 -16.92 20.74 18.33
N SER A 9 -15.68 20.65 17.87
CA SER A 9 -15.38 20.95 16.47
C SER A 9 -16.25 20.00 15.64
N LYS A 10 -16.97 20.55 14.65
CA LYS A 10 -17.74 19.74 13.69
C LYS A 10 -16.74 18.81 13.01
N GLY A 11 -16.82 17.51 13.34
CA GLY A 11 -15.86 16.51 12.91
C GLY A 11 -15.98 16.28 11.42
N LYS A 12 -14.94 16.66 10.67
CA LYS A 12 -14.69 16.15 9.32
C LYS A 12 -14.70 14.63 9.40
N ILE A 13 -15.62 13.95 8.71
CA ILE A 13 -15.52 12.49 8.56
C ILE A 13 -14.36 12.23 7.62
N ASP A 14 -13.47 11.34 8.03
CA ASP A 14 -12.48 10.73 7.15
C ASP A 14 -13.19 10.02 6.00
N LEU A 15 -12.83 10.35 4.76
CA LEU A 15 -13.40 9.77 3.54
C LEU A 15 -13.41 8.24 3.59
N GLU A 16 -12.42 7.62 4.24
CA GLU A 16 -12.38 6.17 4.44
C GLU A 16 -13.54 5.65 5.29
N GLN A 17 -13.87 6.35 6.38
CA GLN A 17 -14.99 5.99 7.26
C GLN A 17 -16.33 6.16 6.53
N LEU A 18 -16.48 7.22 5.74
CA LEU A 18 -17.65 7.43 4.90
C LEU A 18 -17.79 6.31 3.87
N MET A 19 -16.72 5.95 3.16
CA MET A 19 -16.73 4.86 2.19
C MET A 19 -17.03 3.51 2.84
N ALA A 20 -16.49 3.24 4.03
CA ALA A 20 -16.77 2.03 4.79
C ALA A 20 -18.26 1.93 5.17
N ASP A 21 -18.88 3.04 5.58
CA ASP A 21 -20.30 3.06 5.91
C ASP A 21 -21.17 2.97 4.65
N PHE A 22 -20.80 3.64 3.57
CA PHE A 22 -21.47 3.52 2.27
C PHE A 22 -21.43 2.08 1.75
N ARG A 23 -20.30 1.39 1.92
CA ARG A 23 -20.14 -0.03 1.55
C ARG A 23 -20.99 -0.97 2.40
N LYS A 24 -21.11 -0.76 3.72
CA LYS A 24 -21.98 -1.60 4.58
C LYS A 24 -23.43 -1.58 4.11
N VAL A 25 -23.86 -0.42 3.64
CA VAL A 25 -25.25 -0.17 3.26
C VAL A 25 -25.51 -0.62 1.81
N LEU A 26 -24.56 -0.38 0.91
CA LEU A 26 -24.59 -0.90 -0.45
C LEU A 26 -24.31 -2.41 -0.46
N ARG A 27 -25.34 -3.22 -0.64
CA ARG A 27 -25.23 -4.69 -0.84
C ARG A 27 -24.64 -5.08 -2.20
N VAL A 28 -23.59 -4.39 -2.63
CA VAL A 28 -22.93 -4.61 -3.92
C VAL A 28 -21.76 -5.56 -3.72
N LYS A 29 -21.72 -6.64 -4.51
CA LYS A 29 -20.68 -7.67 -4.39
C LYS A 29 -19.27 -7.15 -4.73
N ASN A 30 -19.15 -6.08 -5.51
CA ASN A 30 -17.89 -5.48 -5.94
C ASN A 30 -17.97 -3.95 -5.84
N PHE A 31 -17.65 -3.40 -4.68
CA PHE A 31 -17.73 -1.96 -4.40
C PHE A 31 -16.71 -1.17 -5.24
N GLY A 32 -15.50 -1.70 -5.44
CA GLY A 32 -14.49 -1.05 -6.27
C GLY A 32 -14.92 -0.87 -7.74
N GLU A 33 -15.53 -1.90 -8.33
CA GLU A 33 -16.10 -1.82 -9.68
C GLU A 33 -17.28 -0.84 -9.74
N PHE A 34 -18.12 -0.81 -8.71
CA PHE A 34 -19.20 0.16 -8.60
C PHE A 34 -18.69 1.60 -8.58
N ILE A 35 -17.69 1.91 -7.76
CA ILE A 35 -17.06 3.23 -7.74
C ILE A 35 -16.50 3.56 -9.12
N THR A 36 -15.72 2.64 -9.71
CA THR A 36 -15.08 2.83 -11.03
C THR A 36 -16.10 3.10 -12.14
N LYS A 37 -17.29 2.50 -12.06
CA LYS A 37 -18.34 2.58 -13.09
C LYS A 37 -19.31 3.73 -12.88
N HIS A 38 -19.51 4.17 -11.64
CA HIS A 38 -20.60 5.08 -11.30
C HIS A 38 -20.17 6.38 -10.61
N LEU A 39 -18.98 6.45 -10.01
CA LEU A 39 -18.37 7.69 -9.56
C LEU A 39 -17.27 8.08 -10.54
N SER A 40 -17.58 9.04 -11.40
CA SER A 40 -16.76 9.38 -12.57
C SER A 40 -15.85 10.59 -12.34
N SER A 41 -15.95 11.28 -11.19
CA SER A 41 -15.19 12.52 -10.97
C SER A 41 -14.89 12.85 -9.51
N HIS A 42 -13.83 13.65 -9.31
CA HIS A 42 -13.48 14.28 -8.02
C HIS A 42 -14.65 15.10 -7.41
N LYS A 43 -15.56 15.64 -8.25
CA LYS A 43 -16.74 16.38 -7.79
C LYS A 43 -17.76 15.49 -7.08
N ASP A 44 -17.86 14.22 -7.47
CA ASP A 44 -18.80 13.27 -6.87
C ASP A 44 -18.37 12.89 -5.45
N LEU A 45 -17.06 12.72 -5.24
CA LEU A 45 -16.46 12.47 -3.92
C LEU A 45 -16.59 13.67 -2.98
N GLN A 46 -16.31 14.89 -3.47
CA GLN A 46 -16.51 16.11 -2.67
C GLN A 46 -17.97 16.30 -2.24
N LYS A 47 -18.93 15.86 -3.06
CA LYS A 47 -20.35 15.97 -2.76
C LYS A 47 -20.77 14.99 -1.67
N LEU A 48 -20.23 13.78 -1.71
CA LEU A 48 -20.36 12.78 -0.64
C LEU A 48 -19.77 13.26 0.69
N GLU A 49 -18.59 13.87 0.67
CA GLU A 49 -17.95 14.40 1.89
C GLU A 49 -18.78 15.53 2.52
N LYS A 50 -19.26 16.47 1.70
CA LYS A 50 -20.12 17.58 2.15
C LYS A 50 -21.52 17.13 2.59
N LEU A 51 -21.92 15.90 2.25
CA LEU A 51 -23.24 15.37 2.55
C LEU A 51 -23.52 15.32 4.07
N ARG A 52 -22.49 15.14 4.90
CA ARG A 52 -22.67 15.16 6.36
C ARG A 52 -22.99 16.56 6.90
N ASP A 53 -22.53 17.61 6.21
CA ASP A 53 -22.61 18.96 6.75
C ASP A 53 -24.08 19.41 6.88
N GLY A 54 -24.51 19.59 8.13
CA GLY A 54 -25.85 20.08 8.44
C GLY A 54 -26.87 18.99 8.80
N TRP A 55 -26.43 17.75 9.00
CA TRP A 55 -27.27 16.62 9.40
C TRP A 55 -26.85 16.05 10.76
N THR A 56 -27.81 15.53 11.52
CA THR A 56 -27.55 14.71 12.71
C THR A 56 -27.08 13.30 12.31
N ASP A 57 -26.52 12.53 13.25
CA ASP A 57 -26.00 11.19 12.95
C ASP A 57 -27.12 10.22 12.50
N GLU A 58 -28.33 10.35 13.06
CA GLU A 58 -29.52 9.60 12.65
C GLU A 58 -29.99 10.00 11.24
N GLU A 59 -30.15 11.30 10.97
CA GLU A 59 -30.61 11.77 9.64
C GLU A 59 -29.59 11.44 8.54
N TYR A 60 -28.30 11.54 8.86
CA TYR A 60 -27.23 11.16 7.95
C TYR A 60 -27.27 9.67 7.60
N ARG A 61 -27.54 8.81 8.58
CA ARG A 61 -27.69 7.36 8.35
C ARG A 61 -28.85 7.07 7.41
N GLU A 62 -30.02 7.66 7.65
CA GLU A 62 -31.20 7.50 6.78
C GLU A 62 -30.89 7.97 5.36
N MET A 63 -30.19 9.09 5.21
CA MET A 63 -29.76 9.60 3.91
C MET A 63 -28.83 8.63 3.17
N ILE A 64 -27.85 8.06 3.86
CA ILE A 64 -26.90 7.09 3.29
C ILE A 64 -27.64 5.81 2.85
N GLU A 65 -28.62 5.35 3.63
CA GLU A 65 -29.51 4.23 3.27
C GLU A 65 -30.33 4.50 2.01
N ASN A 66 -30.91 5.70 1.91
CA ASN A 66 -31.74 6.09 0.78
C ASN A 66 -30.90 6.26 -0.51
N LEU A 67 -29.70 6.85 -0.37
CA LEU A 67 -28.72 6.95 -1.46
C LEU A 67 -28.26 5.57 -1.93
N ALA A 68 -27.98 4.65 -1.02
CA ALA A 68 -27.64 3.28 -1.38
C ALA A 68 -28.77 2.56 -2.12
N GLY A 69 -30.03 2.82 -1.74
CA GLY A 69 -31.22 2.34 -2.46
C GLY A 69 -31.24 2.80 -3.92
N LYS A 70 -31.10 4.12 -4.16
CA LYS A 70 -31.08 4.67 -5.53
C LYS A 70 -29.90 4.16 -6.35
N MET A 71 -28.76 3.94 -5.73
CA MET A 71 -27.59 3.36 -6.38
C MET A 71 -27.78 1.87 -6.70
N THR A 72 -28.52 1.14 -5.88
CA THR A 72 -28.95 -0.25 -6.18
C THR A 72 -29.88 -0.28 -7.39
N ASP A 73 -30.84 0.65 -7.46
CA ASP A 73 -31.73 0.79 -8.62
C ASP A 73 -30.96 1.21 -9.88
N LYS A 74 -29.89 1.99 -9.74
CA LYS A 74 -29.00 2.35 -10.85
C LYS A 74 -28.30 1.13 -11.44
N ILE A 75 -27.77 0.27 -10.57
CA ILE A 75 -27.13 -0.99 -10.98
C ILE A 75 -28.15 -1.89 -11.69
N ALA A 76 -29.39 -1.93 -11.21
CA ALA A 76 -30.48 -2.68 -11.82
C ALA A 76 -31.04 -2.03 -13.12
N GLY A 77 -30.50 -0.89 -13.55
CA GLY A 77 -30.98 -0.15 -14.73
C GLY A 77 -32.30 0.59 -14.53
N LYS A 78 -32.85 0.60 -13.32
CA LYS A 78 -34.11 1.26 -12.93
C LYS A 78 -33.93 2.74 -12.61
N PHE A 79 -32.69 3.18 -12.40
CA PHE A 79 -32.36 4.58 -12.11
C PHE A 79 -31.29 5.09 -13.08
N GLN A 80 -31.67 6.01 -13.96
CA GLN A 80 -30.82 6.46 -15.07
C GLN A 80 -29.99 7.73 -14.75
N LYS A 81 -30.13 8.29 -13.54
CA LYS A 81 -29.43 9.50 -13.12
C LYS A 81 -27.98 9.24 -12.71
N SER A 82 -27.11 10.22 -12.88
CA SER A 82 -25.71 10.17 -12.43
C SER A 82 -25.63 10.06 -10.90
N PHE A 83 -24.45 9.69 -10.38
CA PHE A 83 -24.23 9.66 -8.93
C PHE A 83 -24.48 11.04 -8.29
N SER A 84 -23.93 12.10 -8.89
CA SER A 84 -24.15 13.48 -8.43
C SER A 84 -25.63 13.85 -8.36
N GLU A 85 -26.40 13.50 -9.39
CA GLU A 85 -27.85 13.75 -9.39
C GLU A 85 -28.59 12.89 -8.36
N ALA A 86 -28.13 11.64 -8.13
CA ALA A 86 -28.68 10.79 -7.08
C ALA A 86 -28.52 11.45 -5.70
N VAL A 87 -27.34 11.99 -5.43
CA VAL A 87 -27.04 12.73 -4.20
C VAL A 87 -27.96 13.93 -4.05
N ASP A 88 -28.13 14.77 -5.08
CA ASP A 88 -29.03 15.93 -5.02
C ASP A 88 -30.48 15.54 -4.73
N ILE A 89 -30.95 14.45 -5.36
CA ILE A 89 -32.31 13.96 -5.18
C ILE A 89 -32.52 13.51 -3.75
N VAL A 90 -31.60 12.69 -3.22
CA VAL A 90 -31.69 12.16 -1.85
C VAL A 90 -31.59 13.28 -0.83
N GLU A 91 -30.63 14.20 -0.99
CA GLU A 91 -30.49 15.32 -0.06
C GLU A 91 -31.78 16.15 -0.01
N LYS A 92 -32.40 16.41 -1.17
CA LYS A 92 -33.66 17.13 -1.23
C LYS A 92 -34.80 16.35 -0.56
N GLU A 93 -34.95 15.06 -0.87
CA GLU A 93 -35.97 14.20 -0.29
C GLU A 93 -35.87 14.15 1.24
N GLU A 94 -34.65 13.97 1.77
CA GLU A 94 -34.45 13.95 3.23
C GLU A 94 -34.70 15.32 3.88
N ARG A 95 -34.40 16.43 3.19
CA ARG A 95 -34.67 17.78 3.73
C ARG A 95 -36.17 17.99 3.88
N ASP A 96 -36.95 17.51 2.91
CA ASP A 96 -38.40 17.56 2.95
C ASP A 96 -38.97 16.66 4.06
N VAL A 97 -38.42 15.46 4.25
CA VAL A 97 -38.80 14.55 5.37
C VAL A 97 -38.51 15.18 6.72
N VAL A 98 -37.32 15.72 6.93
CA VAL A 98 -36.94 16.39 8.19
C VAL A 98 -37.83 17.59 8.46
N LYS A 99 -38.16 18.38 7.42
CA LYS A 99 -39.08 19.51 7.53
C LYS A 99 -40.47 19.04 7.96
N GLN A 100 -41.02 18.00 7.32
CA GLN A 100 -42.31 17.42 7.68
C GLN A 100 -42.32 16.85 9.11
N ARG A 101 -41.25 16.17 9.55
CA ARG A 101 -41.12 15.67 10.94
C ARG A 101 -41.13 16.81 11.95
N LYS A 102 -40.45 17.93 11.66
CA LYS A 102 -40.43 19.12 12.52
C LYS A 102 -41.78 19.84 12.57
N GLU A 103 -42.48 19.91 11.44
CA GLU A 103 -43.84 20.46 11.35
C GLU A 103 -44.86 19.59 12.08
N ALA A 104 -44.78 18.26 11.94
CA ALA A 104 -45.65 17.30 12.63
C ALA A 104 -45.41 17.27 14.15
N ALA A 105 -44.16 17.41 14.60
CA ALA A 105 -43.82 17.52 16.02
C ALA A 105 -44.28 18.85 16.66
N SER A 106 -44.61 19.85 15.83
CA SER A 106 -45.06 21.18 16.27
C SER A 106 -46.58 21.36 16.23
N GLN A 107 -47.34 20.36 15.77
CA GLN A 107 -48.80 20.42 15.74
C GLN A 107 -49.44 19.73 16.97
N PRO A 108 -50.42 20.36 17.66
CA PRO A 108 -51.21 19.68 18.69
C PRO A 108 -52.07 18.56 18.08
N GLN A 109 -51.93 17.33 18.56
CA GLN A 109 -52.78 16.21 18.14
C GLN A 109 -54.24 16.45 18.55
N ALA A 110 -55.13 16.51 17.56
CA ALA A 110 -56.58 16.39 17.71
C ALA A 110 -57.06 15.03 17.16
N PRO A 111 -58.13 14.42 17.71
CA PRO A 111 -58.36 12.99 17.65
C PRO A 111 -58.91 12.50 16.30
N ALA A 112 -58.59 11.23 16.02
CA ALA A 112 -58.89 10.48 14.82
C ALA A 112 -60.40 10.34 14.54
N ALA A 113 -60.76 10.39 13.25
CA ALA A 113 -62.01 9.87 12.71
C ALA A 113 -61.72 8.98 11.49
N ALA A 114 -62.42 7.84 11.45
CA ALA A 114 -62.25 6.68 10.57
C ALA A 114 -62.98 6.85 9.19
N PRO A 115 -62.80 5.92 8.23
CA PRO A 115 -62.83 6.16 6.77
C PRO A 115 -64.10 5.65 6.03
N ALA A 116 -64.23 5.97 4.73
CA ALA A 116 -64.62 5.11 3.56
C ALA A 116 -65.14 5.95 2.33
N PRO A 117 -65.47 5.38 1.12
CA PRO A 117 -64.59 5.22 -0.06
C PRO A 117 -65.26 5.68 -1.41
N PRO A 118 -65.04 5.07 -2.62
CA PRO A 118 -64.34 5.65 -3.79
C PRO A 118 -65.21 5.84 -5.07
N THR A 119 -64.69 6.52 -6.10
CA THR A 119 -65.15 6.46 -7.52
C THR A 119 -63.95 6.82 -8.43
N GLY A 120 -63.50 5.98 -9.39
CA GLY A 120 -64.05 5.76 -10.74
C GLY A 120 -63.80 7.00 -11.62
N THR A 121 -63.08 7.02 -12.75
CA THR A 121 -63.20 6.19 -13.97
C THR A 121 -62.12 6.61 -15.00
N THR A 122 -61.56 5.66 -15.76
CA THR A 122 -60.86 5.76 -17.07
C THR A 122 -61.89 5.78 -18.24
N PRO A 123 -61.60 5.63 -19.57
CA PRO A 123 -60.34 5.62 -20.37
C PRO A 123 -60.44 6.39 -21.74
N GLU A 124 -59.38 6.35 -22.57
CA GLU A 124 -59.33 5.99 -24.02
C GLU A 124 -58.03 6.55 -24.67
N THR A 125 -57.02 5.73 -25.02
CA THR A 125 -56.76 4.94 -26.26
C THR A 125 -56.63 5.79 -27.55
N LYS A 126 -55.48 5.81 -28.23
CA LYS A 126 -55.04 5.02 -29.42
C LYS A 126 -53.85 5.82 -30.03
N SER A 127 -52.88 5.36 -30.82
CA SER A 127 -52.56 4.12 -31.55
C SER A 127 -51.17 4.32 -32.20
N VAL A 128 -50.42 3.22 -32.36
CA VAL A 128 -49.20 3.04 -33.20
C VAL A 128 -49.66 2.79 -34.67
N PRO A 129 -48.85 2.96 -35.75
CA PRO A 129 -47.84 1.94 -36.17
C PRO A 129 -46.56 2.47 -36.90
N GLU A 130 -45.49 1.65 -36.88
CA GLU A 130 -44.56 1.22 -37.98
C GLU A 130 -43.93 2.26 -38.95
N THR A 131 -42.70 2.17 -39.49
CA THR A 131 -41.84 1.03 -39.86
C THR A 131 -40.42 1.50 -40.26
N ASP A 132 -39.45 0.59 -40.10
CA ASP A 132 -38.30 0.22 -40.96
C ASP A 132 -37.17 1.15 -41.46
N SER A 133 -35.98 0.54 -41.35
CA SER A 133 -34.91 0.38 -42.35
C SER A 133 -33.58 1.12 -42.21
N LEU A 134 -32.53 0.27 -42.22
CA LEU A 134 -31.10 0.55 -42.27
C LEU A 134 -30.66 1.31 -43.54
N LYS A 135 -29.52 2.00 -43.44
CA LYS A 135 -28.46 1.92 -44.47
C LYS A 135 -27.09 2.42 -43.99
N SER A 136 -26.09 1.73 -44.51
CA SER A 136 -24.63 1.82 -44.44
C SER A 136 -24.02 3.09 -45.06
N ALA A 137 -22.80 3.42 -44.66
CA ALA A 137 -21.70 3.75 -45.59
C ALA A 137 -20.33 3.64 -44.87
N GLN A 138 -19.45 2.84 -45.46
CA GLN A 138 -18.01 2.81 -45.23
C GLN A 138 -17.35 3.87 -46.11
N ASP A 139 -16.20 4.40 -45.68
CA ASP A 139 -15.14 4.81 -46.60
C ASP A 139 -13.78 4.44 -46.00
N SER A 140 -12.98 3.80 -46.85
CA SER A 140 -11.62 3.31 -46.69
C SER A 140 -10.78 4.01 -47.75
N ILE A 141 -9.51 4.35 -47.47
CA ILE A 141 -8.42 4.52 -48.44
C ILE A 141 -7.12 4.88 -47.66
N PHE A 142 -6.15 3.96 -47.58
CA PHE A 142 -4.82 4.06 -48.24
C PHE A 142 -3.89 2.89 -47.90
N ASP A 143 -3.22 2.43 -48.95
CA ASP A 143 -2.34 1.27 -49.06
C ASP A 143 -0.87 1.51 -48.61
N LYS A 144 -0.27 0.38 -48.22
CA LYS A 144 1.13 -0.12 -48.32
C LYS A 144 2.20 0.76 -48.99
N ASN A 145 3.46 0.73 -48.50
CA ASN A 145 4.50 -0.24 -48.94
C ASN A 145 5.91 -0.04 -48.29
N SER A 146 6.54 -1.16 -47.93
CA SER A 146 7.96 -1.59 -47.98
C SER A 146 9.18 -0.64 -47.88
N GLY A 147 10.18 -1.06 -47.06
CA GLY A 147 11.49 -1.45 -47.58
C GLY A 147 12.79 -0.84 -47.02
N SER A 148 13.65 -1.72 -46.48
CA SER A 148 15.13 -1.79 -46.62
C SER A 148 16.08 -1.37 -45.47
N ASN A 149 17.18 -2.14 -45.42
CA ASN A 149 18.28 -2.27 -44.46
C ASN A 149 19.16 -1.03 -44.28
N GLN A 150 19.84 -0.92 -43.13
CA GLN A 150 21.29 -0.65 -43.09
C GLN A 150 21.94 -1.02 -41.74
N SER A 151 23.13 -1.62 -41.85
CA SER A 151 24.10 -1.94 -40.81
C SER A 151 25.08 -0.77 -40.67
N SER A 152 25.58 -0.48 -39.45
CA SER A 152 27.03 -0.34 -39.19
C SER A 152 27.37 0.09 -37.74
N ASN A 153 28.36 -0.62 -37.20
CA ASN A 153 29.49 -0.21 -36.37
C ASN A 153 29.27 0.65 -35.10
N THR A 154 29.53 0.02 -33.94
CA THR A 154 30.32 0.64 -32.85
C THR A 154 31.18 -0.44 -32.17
N SER A 155 32.28 -0.84 -32.82
CA SER A 155 33.50 -1.17 -32.09
C SER A 155 34.06 0.16 -31.59
N ASP A 156 34.12 0.39 -30.27
CA ASP A 156 34.99 1.37 -29.57
C ASP A 156 34.55 1.65 -28.11
N ILE A 157 34.04 0.66 -27.37
CA ILE A 157 33.73 0.82 -25.92
C ILE A 157 34.56 -0.13 -25.03
N ASP A 158 35.34 -1.04 -25.63
CA ASP A 158 36.10 -2.05 -24.88
C ASP A 158 37.48 -1.58 -24.37
N SER A 159 37.84 -0.30 -24.53
CA SER A 159 39.21 0.18 -24.25
C SER A 159 39.36 1.20 -23.11
N LEU A 160 38.34 1.40 -22.26
CA LEU A 160 38.42 2.40 -21.18
C LEU A 160 38.11 1.91 -19.74
N LEU A 161 38.02 0.60 -19.51
CA LEU A 161 37.92 0.04 -18.15
C LEU A 161 39.28 -0.54 -17.73
N THR A 162 40.20 0.32 -17.30
CA THR A 162 41.37 -0.13 -16.55
C THR A 162 40.91 -0.66 -15.20
N GLN A 163 41.11 -1.96 -15.01
CA GLN A 163 40.61 -2.77 -13.91
C GLN A 163 41.20 -2.30 -12.56
N HIS A 164 40.33 -1.93 -11.61
CA HIS A 164 40.59 -2.33 -10.23
C HIS A 164 40.38 -3.86 -10.19
N GLU A 165 41.45 -4.64 -10.34
CA GLU A 165 41.37 -6.08 -10.14
C GLU A 165 40.92 -6.33 -8.70
N LEU A 166 39.71 -6.87 -8.55
CA LEU A 166 39.21 -7.35 -7.27
C LEU A 166 40.21 -8.39 -6.73
N PRO A 167 40.45 -8.42 -5.41
CA PRO A 167 41.33 -9.42 -4.83
C PRO A 167 40.90 -10.85 -5.19
N PRO A 168 41.85 -11.81 -5.17
CA PRO A 168 41.57 -13.23 -5.37
C PRO A 168 40.34 -13.71 -4.58
N ARG A 169 39.56 -14.63 -5.17
CA ARG A 169 38.29 -15.09 -4.61
C ARG A 169 38.40 -15.53 -3.13
N GLU A 170 39.46 -16.26 -2.81
CA GLU A 170 39.71 -16.79 -1.48
C GLU A 170 40.00 -15.68 -0.44
N GLU A 171 40.71 -14.62 -0.84
CA GLU A 171 41.00 -13.47 0.01
C GLU A 171 39.75 -12.65 0.30
N LEU A 172 38.89 -12.45 -0.72
CA LEU A 172 37.62 -11.74 -0.56
C LEU A 172 36.63 -12.51 0.31
N GLU A 173 36.58 -13.84 0.17
CA GLU A 173 35.74 -14.71 1.00
C GLU A 173 36.14 -14.65 2.47
N ALA A 174 37.45 -14.71 2.76
CA ALA A 174 37.96 -14.58 4.13
C ALA A 174 37.64 -13.19 4.72
N GLU A 175 37.81 -12.12 3.94
CA GLU A 175 37.48 -10.75 4.37
C GLU A 175 36.00 -10.60 4.72
N TYR A 176 35.11 -11.17 3.91
CA TYR A 176 33.66 -11.05 4.09
C TYR A 176 33.16 -11.87 5.28
N ILE A 177 33.72 -13.07 5.50
CA ILE A 177 33.44 -13.88 6.68
C ILE A 177 33.87 -13.15 7.94
N ALA A 178 35.11 -12.65 7.98
CA ALA A 178 35.62 -11.92 9.15
C ALA A 178 34.78 -10.67 9.46
N TYR A 179 34.36 -9.94 8.41
CA TYR A 179 33.49 -8.79 8.57
C TYR A 179 32.10 -9.14 9.13
N ALA A 180 31.53 -10.26 8.71
CA ALA A 180 30.24 -10.72 9.22
C ALA A 180 30.35 -11.24 10.65
N GLU A 181 31.42 -11.95 10.99
CA GLU A 181 31.70 -12.41 12.36
C GLU A 181 31.85 -11.23 13.31
N GLU A 182 32.64 -10.22 12.96
CA GLU A 182 32.76 -8.98 13.73
C GLU A 182 31.40 -8.30 13.93
N PHE A 183 30.60 -8.22 12.86
CA PHE A 183 29.26 -7.64 12.92
C PHE A 183 28.33 -8.44 13.84
N ILE A 184 28.36 -9.77 13.78
CA ILE A 184 27.55 -10.66 14.63
C ILE A 184 27.95 -10.49 16.09
N GLU A 185 29.25 -10.52 16.41
CA GLU A 185 29.75 -10.37 17.77
C GLU A 185 29.41 -9.01 18.38
N ALA A 186 29.50 -7.94 17.58
CA ALA A 186 29.21 -6.59 18.04
C ALA A 186 27.71 -6.33 18.27
N ASN A 187 26.83 -6.97 17.48
CA ASN A 187 25.43 -6.57 17.40
C ASN A 187 24.43 -7.62 17.91
N PHE A 188 24.80 -8.90 17.96
CA PHE A 188 23.91 -9.99 18.37
C PHE A 188 24.40 -10.75 19.61
N LYS A 189 23.45 -11.17 20.45
CA LYS A 189 23.68 -11.92 21.68
C LYS A 189 23.09 -13.31 21.53
N GLY A 190 23.93 -14.26 21.15
CA GLY A 190 23.54 -15.67 21.02
C GLY A 190 22.70 -16.02 19.79
N LEU A 191 22.47 -15.07 18.88
CA LEU A 191 21.91 -15.31 17.54
C LEU A 191 23.04 -15.63 16.56
N LEU A 192 22.76 -16.42 15.53
CA LEU A 192 23.73 -16.77 14.46
C LEU A 192 25.04 -17.39 14.97
N ASN A 193 25.06 -17.96 16.18
CA ASN A 193 26.18 -18.76 16.67
C ASN A 193 26.10 -20.20 16.13
N ASP A 194 27.13 -21.01 16.40
CA ASP A 194 27.21 -22.42 15.99
C ASP A 194 26.00 -23.28 16.46
N LYS A 195 25.27 -22.82 17.48
CA LYS A 195 24.10 -23.51 18.05
C LYS A 195 22.77 -23.08 17.41
N SER A 196 22.78 -22.03 16.58
CA SER A 196 21.58 -21.50 15.92
C SER A 196 21.03 -22.44 14.83
N GLY A 197 21.88 -23.32 14.30
CA GLY A 197 21.58 -24.15 13.12
C GLY A 197 21.70 -23.40 11.79
N VAL A 198 22.08 -22.12 11.83
CA VAL A 198 22.39 -21.32 10.63
C VAL A 198 23.87 -21.48 10.32
N ASP A 199 24.18 -21.95 9.12
CA ASP A 199 25.55 -21.97 8.61
C ASP A 199 25.93 -20.57 8.10
N VAL A 200 26.44 -19.74 9.02
CA VAL A 200 26.85 -18.36 8.72
C VAL A 200 27.94 -18.35 7.67
N LYS A 201 28.93 -19.25 7.77
CA LYS A 201 30.03 -19.34 6.81
C LYS A 201 29.51 -19.60 5.40
N GLN A 202 28.64 -20.60 5.24
CA GLN A 202 28.04 -20.92 3.96
C GLN A 202 27.13 -19.79 3.43
N THR A 203 26.40 -19.10 4.31
CA THR A 203 25.60 -17.92 3.95
C THR A 203 26.49 -16.79 3.43
N MET A 204 27.60 -16.52 4.11
CA MET A 204 28.56 -15.47 3.70
C MET A 204 29.30 -15.82 2.42
N MET A 205 29.67 -17.09 2.21
CA MET A 205 30.26 -17.53 0.94
C MET A 205 29.30 -17.29 -0.23
N ARG A 206 28.02 -17.66 -0.08
CA ARG A 206 27.01 -17.38 -1.12
C ARG A 206 26.80 -15.90 -1.34
N ALA A 207 26.72 -15.12 -0.26
CA ALA A 207 26.60 -13.67 -0.34
C ALA A 207 27.80 -13.06 -1.06
N ALA A 208 29.03 -13.52 -0.81
CA ALA A 208 30.26 -13.08 -1.47
C ALA A 208 30.30 -13.43 -2.97
N GLU A 209 29.86 -14.64 -3.33
CA GLU A 209 29.72 -15.06 -4.73
C GLU A 209 28.72 -14.17 -5.48
N LYS A 210 27.56 -13.94 -4.87
CA LYS A 210 26.49 -13.11 -5.44
C LYS A 210 26.82 -11.62 -5.40
N ALA A 211 27.60 -11.17 -4.44
CA ALA A 211 28.08 -9.81 -4.32
C ALA A 211 28.76 -9.32 -5.61
N LYS A 212 29.59 -10.16 -6.25
CA LYS A 212 30.22 -9.81 -7.54
C LYS A 212 29.21 -9.67 -8.67
N GLU A 213 28.19 -10.52 -8.69
CA GLU A 213 27.08 -10.45 -9.66
C GLU A 213 26.26 -9.17 -9.44
N ILE A 214 25.88 -8.89 -8.20
CA ILE A 214 25.15 -7.69 -7.77
C ILE A 214 25.94 -6.43 -8.14
N MET A 215 27.25 -6.41 -7.83
CA MET A 215 28.14 -5.29 -8.09
C MET A 215 28.16 -4.93 -9.57
N ARG A 216 28.35 -5.92 -10.45
CA ARG A 216 28.32 -5.71 -11.90
C ARG A 216 26.93 -5.33 -12.40
N LYS A 217 25.89 -5.96 -11.86
CA LYS A 217 24.51 -5.77 -12.32
C LYS A 217 23.99 -4.37 -11.99
N TYR A 218 24.32 -3.84 -10.82
CA TYR A 218 23.79 -2.57 -10.31
C TYR A 218 24.83 -1.45 -10.16
N ASP A 219 26.07 -1.67 -10.60
CA ASP A 219 27.15 -0.68 -10.58
C ASP A 219 27.38 -0.10 -9.18
N LEU A 220 27.67 -1.01 -8.24
CA LEU A 220 27.91 -0.69 -6.83
C LEU A 220 29.40 -0.56 -6.55
N ASP A 221 29.75 0.31 -5.60
CA ASP A 221 31.13 0.41 -5.14
C ASP A 221 31.51 -0.85 -4.32
N PRO A 222 32.76 -1.34 -4.39
CA PRO A 222 33.21 -2.50 -3.60
C PRO A 222 32.96 -2.37 -2.09
N LYS A 223 33.00 -1.14 -1.56
CA LYS A 223 32.69 -0.83 -0.16
C LYS A 223 31.23 -1.15 0.20
N ASP A 224 30.29 -0.95 -0.73
CA ASP A 224 28.87 -1.19 -0.52
C ASP A 224 28.57 -2.67 -0.61
N VAL A 225 29.29 -3.39 -1.48
CA VAL A 225 29.21 -4.85 -1.65
C VAL A 225 29.56 -5.58 -0.36
N LYS A 226 30.62 -5.15 0.33
CA LYS A 226 30.97 -5.68 1.65
C LYS A 226 29.84 -5.48 2.67
N LYS A 227 29.08 -4.39 2.59
CA LYS A 227 27.92 -4.19 3.46
C LYS A 227 26.72 -5.07 3.10
N LEU A 228 26.62 -5.57 1.86
CA LEU A 228 25.54 -6.48 1.45
C LEU A 228 25.61 -7.84 2.14
N THR A 229 26.79 -8.27 2.58
CA THR A 229 26.92 -9.51 3.36
C THR A 229 26.15 -9.41 4.68
N LYS A 230 26.06 -8.20 5.27
CA LYS A 230 25.20 -7.97 6.44
C LYS A 230 23.75 -8.26 6.12
N LEU A 231 23.24 -7.83 4.96
CA LEU A 231 21.84 -8.07 4.56
C LEU A 231 21.53 -9.56 4.41
N ALA A 232 22.50 -10.39 4.00
CA ALA A 232 22.33 -11.84 3.91
C ALA A 232 22.11 -12.51 5.28
N LEU A 233 22.48 -11.85 6.38
CA LEU A 233 22.23 -12.35 7.73
C LEU A 233 20.76 -12.21 8.14
N TYR A 234 19.98 -11.36 7.46
CA TYR A 234 18.61 -11.03 7.87
C TYR A 234 17.57 -11.77 7.03
N ASP A 235 16.44 -12.06 7.65
CA ASP A 235 15.19 -12.32 6.95
C ASP A 235 14.45 -11.01 6.69
N PHE A 236 13.52 -11.01 5.73
CA PHE A 236 12.74 -9.83 5.36
C PHE A 236 11.24 -10.07 5.57
N ALA A 237 10.59 -9.14 6.27
CA ALA A 237 9.13 -9.07 6.37
C ALA A 237 8.65 -7.70 5.86
N ILE A 238 7.75 -7.70 4.89
CA ILE A 238 7.24 -6.47 4.26
C ILE A 238 5.75 -6.33 4.57
N LEU A 239 5.38 -5.27 5.26
CA LEU A 239 4.00 -4.85 5.48
C LEU A 239 3.62 -3.82 4.42
N CYS A 240 2.69 -4.21 3.54
CA CYS A 240 2.16 -3.39 2.47
C CYS A 240 0.82 -2.79 2.86
N ASP A 241 0.61 -1.54 2.51
CA ASP A 241 -0.70 -0.89 2.59
C ASP A 241 -1.58 -1.34 1.42
N ASP A 242 -2.73 -1.90 1.75
CA ASP A 242 -3.81 -2.30 0.85
C ASP A 242 -5.11 -1.55 1.15
N SER A 243 -5.03 -0.39 1.81
CA SER A 243 -6.19 0.47 2.08
C SER A 243 -6.82 1.03 0.80
N TRP A 244 -8.00 1.64 0.95
CA TRP A 244 -8.70 2.26 -0.17
C TRP A 244 -7.91 3.43 -0.78
N SER A 245 -7.17 4.21 0.02
CA SER A 245 -6.39 5.39 -0.43
C SER A 245 -5.33 5.05 -1.47
N MET A 246 -4.85 3.80 -1.49
CA MET A 246 -3.89 3.32 -2.46
C MET A 246 -4.39 3.41 -3.91
N ASN A 247 -5.70 3.36 -4.13
CA ASN A 247 -6.31 3.48 -5.45
C ASN A 247 -6.40 4.93 -5.89
N LYS A 248 -6.25 5.17 -7.20
CA LYS A 248 -6.47 6.49 -7.83
C LYS A 248 -7.85 7.12 -7.59
N PHE A 249 -8.81 6.35 -7.10
CA PHE A 249 -10.15 6.83 -6.76
C PHE A 249 -10.36 6.99 -5.24
N GLY A 250 -9.42 6.51 -4.44
CA GLY A 250 -9.48 6.56 -2.99
C GLY A 250 -8.63 7.66 -2.36
N ASN A 251 -7.80 8.36 -3.15
CA ASN A 251 -7.06 9.52 -2.70
C ASN A 251 -7.45 10.80 -3.44
N TRP A 252 -7.25 11.93 -2.78
CA TRP A 252 -7.62 13.27 -3.28
C TRP A 252 -6.83 13.70 -4.50
N GLU A 253 -5.61 13.17 -4.65
CA GLU A 253 -4.66 13.51 -5.71
C GLU A 253 -4.89 12.73 -7.02
N GLY A 254 -5.77 11.72 -7.00
CA GLY A 254 -6.05 10.89 -8.18
C GLY A 254 -4.90 9.95 -8.56
N GLU A 255 -4.01 9.63 -7.61
CA GLU A 255 -2.76 8.91 -7.83
C GLU A 255 -2.94 7.40 -7.82
N ASP A 256 -2.38 6.70 -8.81
CA ASP A 256 -2.20 5.26 -8.72
C ASP A 256 -0.96 4.93 -7.87
N ARG A 257 -1.21 4.54 -6.62
CA ARG A 257 -0.16 4.19 -5.63
C ARG A 257 0.06 2.68 -5.56
N VAL A 258 -0.89 1.89 -6.05
CA VAL A 258 -0.79 0.43 -6.17
C VAL A 258 0.33 0.03 -7.11
N SER A 259 0.39 0.62 -8.31
CA SER A 259 1.39 0.25 -9.31
C SER A 259 2.85 0.46 -8.83
N PRO A 260 3.23 1.63 -8.27
CA PRO A 260 4.56 1.83 -7.69
C PRO A 260 4.88 0.87 -6.54
N LEU A 261 3.90 0.55 -5.68
CA LEU A 261 4.10 -0.44 -4.61
C LEU A 261 4.44 -1.81 -5.20
N LYS A 262 3.67 -2.29 -6.19
CA LYS A 262 3.92 -3.59 -6.84
C LYS A 262 5.31 -3.65 -7.49
N VAL A 263 5.71 -2.59 -8.17
CA VAL A 263 7.05 -2.47 -8.78
C VAL A 263 8.14 -2.53 -7.71
N THR A 264 7.98 -1.75 -6.64
CA THR A 264 8.93 -1.73 -5.51
C THR A 264 9.05 -3.12 -4.89
N LEU A 265 7.92 -3.77 -4.60
CA LEU A 265 7.90 -5.07 -3.96
C LEU A 265 8.60 -6.11 -4.82
N GLY A 266 8.35 -6.12 -6.14
CA GLY A 266 9.07 -6.97 -7.08
C GLY A 266 10.59 -6.74 -7.09
N LYS A 267 11.04 -5.48 -6.93
CA LYS A 267 12.47 -5.17 -6.79
C LYS A 267 13.06 -5.62 -5.47
N ILE A 268 12.36 -5.40 -4.37
CA ILE A 268 12.80 -5.90 -3.06
C ILE A 268 12.89 -7.43 -3.10
N THR A 269 11.89 -8.14 -3.65
CA THR A 269 11.96 -9.60 -3.80
C THR A 269 13.15 -10.05 -4.64
N ASN A 270 13.42 -9.39 -5.78
CA ASN A 270 14.58 -9.71 -6.61
C ASN A 270 15.90 -9.50 -5.87
N LEU A 271 16.05 -8.38 -5.16
CA LEU A 271 17.27 -8.05 -4.42
C LEU A 271 17.45 -8.99 -3.21
N ALA A 272 16.39 -9.16 -2.43
CA ALA A 272 16.39 -10.04 -1.27
C ALA A 272 16.70 -11.48 -1.67
N THR A 273 16.07 -12.03 -2.72
CA THR A 273 16.33 -13.42 -3.16
C THR A 273 17.74 -13.62 -3.72
N LEU A 274 18.35 -12.55 -4.26
CA LEU A 274 19.72 -12.60 -4.76
C LEU A 274 20.75 -12.67 -3.62
N ILE A 275 20.41 -12.14 -2.44
CA ILE A 275 21.28 -12.05 -1.26
C ILE A 275 20.96 -13.17 -0.26
N GLU A 276 19.67 -13.44 -0.05
CA GLU A 276 19.08 -14.43 0.85
C GLU A 276 18.11 -15.35 0.08
N PRO A 277 18.50 -16.61 -0.21
CA PRO A 277 17.68 -17.52 -1.02
C PRO A 277 16.36 -17.95 -0.36
N ALA A 278 16.18 -17.76 0.96
CA ALA A 278 14.93 -18.04 1.64
C ALA A 278 13.79 -17.09 1.25
N GLY A 279 14.09 -15.98 0.55
CA GLY A 279 13.08 -15.05 0.02
C GLY A 279 12.52 -14.10 1.07
N ILE A 280 11.34 -13.55 0.79
CA ILE A 280 10.69 -12.55 1.65
C ILE A 280 9.35 -13.04 2.18
N SER A 281 8.94 -12.50 3.32
CA SER A 281 7.56 -12.64 3.82
C SER A 281 6.79 -11.34 3.54
N VAL A 282 5.58 -11.45 3.02
CA VAL A 282 4.74 -10.28 2.70
C VAL A 282 3.46 -10.35 3.51
N ARG A 283 3.08 -9.21 4.08
CA ARG A 283 1.83 -8.98 4.79
C ARG A 283 1.17 -7.74 4.24
N PHE A 284 -0.14 -7.65 4.39
CA PHE A 284 -0.91 -6.45 4.08
C PHE A 284 -1.60 -5.93 5.33
N ILE A 285 -2.13 -4.72 5.31
CA ILE A 285 -2.86 -4.18 6.46
C ILE A 285 -4.18 -4.93 6.63
N ASN A 286 -4.97 -5.04 5.56
CA ASN A 286 -6.35 -5.52 5.59
C ASN A 286 -6.50 -6.99 5.17
N TYR A 287 -5.78 -7.45 4.15
CA TYR A 287 -5.90 -8.82 3.63
C TYR A 287 -5.49 -9.88 4.66
N THR A 288 -6.36 -10.80 5.04
CA THR A 288 -6.15 -11.68 6.21
C THR A 288 -5.54 -13.04 5.92
N LEU A 289 -5.52 -13.49 4.65
CA LEU A 289 -4.99 -14.81 4.30
C LEU A 289 -3.46 -14.83 4.17
N ASP A 290 -2.83 -13.65 4.30
CA ASP A 290 -1.38 -13.46 4.31
C ASP A 290 -0.68 -14.11 5.51
N CYS A 291 -1.41 -14.41 6.59
CA CYS A 291 -0.85 -15.06 7.78
C CYS A 291 -0.86 -16.60 7.73
N LEU A 292 -1.38 -17.21 6.65
CA LEU A 292 -1.51 -18.67 6.51
C LEU A 292 -0.24 -19.37 5.97
N GLY A 293 0.87 -18.65 5.81
CA GLY A 293 2.17 -19.18 5.38
C GLY A 293 2.43 -19.12 3.87
N ASP A 294 1.39 -19.07 3.04
CA ASP A 294 1.52 -18.94 1.58
C ASP A 294 2.16 -17.61 1.12
N TRP A 295 2.33 -16.67 2.03
CA TRP A 295 2.98 -15.38 1.79
C TRP A 295 4.34 -15.26 2.47
N ASP A 296 4.87 -16.38 2.96
CA ASP A 296 6.23 -16.50 3.46
C ASP A 296 7.15 -17.11 2.39
N HIS A 297 8.43 -16.82 2.49
CA HIS A 297 9.47 -17.39 1.62
C HIS A 297 9.22 -17.17 0.11
N ILE A 298 8.67 -16.01 -0.25
CA ILE A 298 8.46 -15.62 -1.65
C ILE A 298 9.81 -15.30 -2.28
N THR A 299 10.24 -16.14 -3.22
CA THR A 299 11.51 -16.03 -3.96
C THR A 299 11.32 -15.62 -5.42
N SER A 300 10.09 -15.69 -5.93
CA SER A 300 9.78 -15.45 -7.34
C SER A 300 8.90 -14.21 -7.51
N THR A 301 9.37 -13.26 -8.32
CA THR A 301 8.57 -12.09 -8.70
C THR A 301 7.34 -12.45 -9.51
N THR A 302 7.37 -13.56 -10.25
CA THR A 302 6.21 -14.07 -10.98
C THR A 302 5.13 -14.54 -10.01
N VAL A 303 5.52 -15.35 -9.02
CA VAL A 303 4.60 -15.82 -7.96
C VAL A 303 4.05 -14.63 -7.17
N LEU A 304 4.93 -13.69 -6.80
CA LEU A 304 4.52 -12.46 -6.14
C LEU A 304 3.49 -11.69 -6.97
N SER A 305 3.74 -11.48 -8.27
CA SER A 305 2.86 -10.71 -9.15
C SER A 305 1.47 -11.37 -9.28
N GLN A 306 1.42 -12.70 -9.35
CA GLN A 306 0.15 -13.44 -9.37
C GLN A 306 -0.63 -13.25 -8.07
N LYS A 307 0.05 -13.38 -6.92
CA LYS A 307 -0.54 -13.16 -5.60
C LYS A 307 -1.02 -11.72 -5.41
N LEU A 308 -0.23 -10.73 -5.84
CA LEU A 308 -0.62 -9.32 -5.85
C LEU A 308 -1.81 -9.01 -6.77
N GLY A 309 -2.12 -9.90 -7.73
CA GLY A 309 -3.31 -9.84 -8.56
C GLY A 309 -4.59 -10.21 -7.81
N THR A 310 -4.49 -10.90 -6.67
CA THR A 310 -5.64 -11.31 -5.86
C THR A 310 -5.94 -10.37 -4.69
N ILE A 311 -5.11 -9.34 -4.48
CA ILE A 311 -5.29 -8.38 -3.40
C ILE A 311 -6.35 -7.36 -3.79
N GLU A 312 -7.34 -7.22 -2.91
CA GLU A 312 -8.31 -6.14 -2.95
C GLU A 312 -7.72 -4.94 -2.19
N TRP A 313 -7.67 -3.78 -2.84
CA TRP A 313 -7.09 -2.56 -2.29
C TRP A 313 -8.21 -1.76 -1.63
N GLU A 314 -8.57 -2.15 -0.43
CA GLU A 314 -9.68 -1.64 0.35
C GLU A 314 -9.45 -1.77 1.86
N GLY A 315 -10.20 -1.00 2.64
CA GLY A 315 -10.11 -1.01 4.10
C GLY A 315 -9.37 0.21 4.63
N ARG A 316 -9.08 0.17 5.93
CA ARG A 316 -8.48 1.28 6.68
C ARG A 316 -6.97 1.13 6.75
N THR A 317 -6.29 2.21 7.09
CA THR A 317 -4.84 2.23 7.28
C THR A 317 -4.44 2.00 8.74
N ASP A 318 -4.88 0.87 9.33
CA ASP A 318 -4.55 0.45 10.70
C ASP A 318 -3.15 -0.22 10.76
N ILE A 319 -2.13 0.49 10.29
CA ILE A 319 -0.77 -0.03 10.09
C ILE A 319 -0.10 -0.49 11.39
N GLY A 320 -0.35 0.17 12.51
CA GLY A 320 0.25 -0.17 13.80
C GLY A 320 -0.26 -1.51 14.32
N THR A 321 -1.57 -1.69 14.26
CA THR A 321 -2.27 -2.91 14.61
C THR A 321 -1.84 -4.06 13.71
N ALA A 322 -1.78 -3.84 12.39
CA ALA A 322 -1.31 -4.84 11.43
C ALA A 322 0.16 -5.22 11.68
N LEU A 323 1.05 -4.23 11.90
CA LEU A 323 2.45 -4.47 12.25
C LEU A 323 2.58 -5.38 13.47
N ASN A 324 1.84 -5.08 14.55
CA ASN A 324 1.88 -5.88 15.75
C ASN A 324 1.38 -7.31 15.49
N ASN A 325 0.17 -7.44 14.93
CA ASN A 325 -0.52 -8.72 14.86
C ASN A 325 0.03 -9.66 13.79
N LYS A 326 0.59 -9.12 12.70
CA LYS A 326 1.04 -9.91 11.55
C LYS A 326 2.54 -10.11 11.46
N ILE A 327 3.32 -9.25 12.10
CA ILE A 327 4.79 -9.32 12.07
C ILE A 327 5.36 -9.45 13.47
N ILE A 328 5.21 -8.45 14.34
CA ILE A 328 5.94 -8.41 15.63
C ILE A 328 5.57 -9.58 16.53
N GLN A 329 4.29 -9.84 16.75
CA GLN A 329 3.86 -10.95 17.59
C GLN A 329 4.27 -12.32 16.99
N PRO A 330 3.83 -12.69 15.77
CA PRO A 330 4.08 -14.05 15.26
C PRO A 330 5.51 -14.29 14.78
N MET A 331 6.19 -13.29 14.22
CA MET A 331 7.50 -13.47 13.58
C MET A 331 8.67 -13.08 14.47
N VAL A 332 8.46 -12.25 15.50
CA VAL A 332 9.52 -11.83 16.43
C VAL A 332 9.28 -12.43 17.82
N ILE A 333 8.28 -11.92 18.55
CA ILE A 333 8.10 -12.21 19.98
C ILE A 333 7.82 -13.70 20.20
N GLN A 334 6.87 -14.28 19.49
CA GLN A 334 6.50 -15.70 19.66
C GLN A 334 7.61 -16.63 19.19
N LYS A 335 8.29 -16.34 18.07
CA LYS A 335 9.44 -17.14 17.61
C LYS A 335 10.58 -17.11 18.62
N MET A 336 10.88 -15.95 19.22
CA MET A 336 11.94 -15.84 20.23
C MET A 336 11.56 -16.62 21.50
N GLN A 337 10.33 -16.50 21.97
CA GLN A 337 9.84 -17.25 23.14
C GLN A 337 9.89 -18.77 22.95
N LYS A 338 9.66 -19.25 21.72
CA LYS A 338 9.75 -20.68 21.36
C LYS A 338 11.17 -21.15 21.03
N GLY A 339 12.16 -20.25 20.98
CA GLY A 339 13.52 -20.57 20.52
C GLY A 339 13.62 -20.86 19.00
N GLU A 340 12.61 -20.44 18.24
CA GLU A 340 12.47 -20.61 16.78
C GLU A 340 13.01 -19.38 16.00
N PHE A 341 13.36 -18.30 16.68
CA PHE A 341 13.95 -17.12 16.05
C PHE A 341 15.43 -17.36 15.74
N LYS A 342 15.74 -17.71 14.48
CA LYS A 342 17.09 -18.14 14.06
C LYS A 342 17.91 -17.06 13.37
N LYS A 343 17.26 -16.11 12.71
CA LYS A 343 17.89 -15.00 11.99
C LYS A 343 17.27 -13.67 12.40
N PRO A 344 18.05 -12.57 12.43
CA PRO A 344 17.51 -11.24 12.66
C PRO A 344 16.55 -10.84 11.52
N LEU A 345 15.67 -9.87 11.77
CA LEU A 345 14.58 -9.52 10.86
C LEU A 345 14.63 -8.04 10.45
N ILE A 346 14.62 -7.77 9.15
CA ILE A 346 14.33 -6.45 8.59
C ILE A 346 12.83 -6.37 8.32
N VAL A 347 12.16 -5.45 9.00
CA VAL A 347 10.73 -5.15 8.81
C VAL A 347 10.60 -3.89 7.97
N VAL A 348 9.97 -4.01 6.81
CA VAL A 348 9.71 -2.90 5.89
C VAL A 348 8.22 -2.58 5.92
N ALA A 349 7.84 -1.38 6.36
CA ALA A 349 6.47 -0.88 6.25
C ALA A 349 6.37 0.07 5.06
N ILE A 350 5.46 -0.22 4.13
CA ILE A 350 5.16 0.61 2.96
C ILE A 350 3.72 1.10 3.07
N THR A 351 3.51 2.41 3.11
CA THR A 351 2.18 3.04 3.24
C THR A 351 2.04 4.30 2.42
N ASP A 352 0.82 4.67 2.06
CA ASP A 352 0.51 5.90 1.34
C ASP A 352 -0.15 7.00 2.17
N GLY A 353 -0.46 6.72 3.43
CA GLY A 353 -1.36 7.55 4.23
C GLY A 353 -0.87 7.86 5.63
N ASP A 354 -1.58 8.80 6.27
CA ASP A 354 -1.57 8.96 7.71
C ASP A 354 -2.30 7.77 8.35
N PRO A 355 -1.61 6.92 9.11
CA PRO A 355 -2.24 5.76 9.70
C PRO A 355 -3.36 6.17 10.65
N THR A 356 -4.52 5.53 10.50
CA THR A 356 -5.66 5.70 11.41
C THR A 356 -5.24 5.45 12.87
N ASP A 357 -4.26 4.57 13.08
CA ASP A 357 -3.71 4.19 14.37
C ASP A 357 -2.22 4.58 14.53
N GLY A 358 -1.80 5.75 14.04
CA GLY A 358 -0.39 6.16 14.07
C GLY A 358 0.31 6.14 15.44
N SER A 359 -0.43 6.32 16.55
CA SER A 359 0.12 6.11 17.90
C SER A 359 0.45 4.64 18.15
N MET A 360 -0.44 3.72 17.74
CA MET A 360 -0.24 2.28 17.86
C MET A 360 1.00 1.81 17.09
N PHE A 361 1.30 2.40 15.94
CA PHE A 361 2.52 2.08 15.20
C PHE A 361 3.78 2.43 16.00
N ARG A 362 3.81 3.63 16.59
CA ARG A 362 4.93 4.09 17.44
C ARG A 362 5.07 3.23 18.68
N ASP A 363 3.96 2.91 19.32
CA ASP A 363 3.92 2.10 20.53
C ASP A 363 4.36 0.66 20.24
N THR A 364 3.92 0.07 19.14
CA THR A 364 4.34 -1.27 18.69
C THR A 364 5.85 -1.37 18.49
N ILE A 365 6.47 -0.37 17.84
CA ILE A 365 7.92 -0.34 17.66
C ILE A 365 8.63 -0.18 19.01
N ARG A 366 8.15 0.73 19.86
CA ARG A 366 8.72 0.95 21.20
C ARG A 366 8.65 -0.32 22.05
N ASP A 367 7.51 -0.99 22.06
CA ASP A 367 7.27 -2.21 22.83
C ASP A 367 8.13 -3.37 22.32
N CYS A 368 8.29 -3.48 20.99
CA CYS A 368 9.21 -4.43 20.39
C CYS A 368 10.65 -4.18 20.83
N LYS A 369 11.17 -2.97 20.63
CA LYS A 369 12.57 -2.63 20.92
C LYS A 369 12.89 -2.61 22.42
N SER A 370 11.91 -2.31 23.27
CA SER A 370 12.07 -2.31 24.74
C SER A 370 11.82 -3.67 25.38
N SER A 371 11.35 -4.66 24.63
CA SER A 371 11.06 -6.00 25.15
C SER A 371 12.34 -6.67 25.64
N LYS A 372 12.28 -7.29 26.83
CA LYS A 372 13.39 -8.08 27.38
C LYS A 372 13.80 -9.24 26.47
N VAL A 373 12.83 -9.78 25.73
CA VAL A 373 13.10 -10.89 24.80
C VAL A 373 13.95 -10.39 23.65
N VAL A 374 13.59 -9.26 23.02
CA VAL A 374 14.34 -8.68 21.89
C VAL A 374 15.70 -8.13 22.32
N THR A 375 15.74 -7.34 23.39
CA THR A 375 17.01 -6.80 23.93
C THR A 375 17.99 -7.87 24.39
N GLY A 376 17.48 -9.07 24.72
CA GLY A 376 18.26 -10.27 25.00
C GLY A 376 19.05 -10.79 23.80
N TYR A 377 18.59 -10.53 22.57
CA TYR A 377 19.27 -10.93 21.31
C TYR A 377 20.11 -9.80 20.69
N GLY A 378 19.95 -8.55 21.13
CA GLY A 378 20.69 -7.39 20.62
C GLY A 378 19.80 -6.34 19.97
N GLU A 379 20.25 -5.09 19.95
CA GLU A 379 19.46 -3.96 19.43
C GLU A 379 19.24 -4.08 17.91
N ALA A 380 20.23 -4.60 17.17
CA ALA A 380 20.15 -4.77 15.72
C ALA A 380 19.30 -5.98 15.29
N THR A 381 18.75 -6.77 16.23
CA THR A 381 18.03 -8.00 15.89
C THR A 381 16.75 -7.75 15.09
N VAL A 382 16.10 -6.60 15.29
CA VAL A 382 14.93 -6.18 14.52
C VAL A 382 15.15 -4.76 14.02
N VAL A 383 15.17 -4.62 12.70
CA VAL A 383 15.47 -3.37 11.99
C VAL A 383 14.20 -2.89 11.31
N PHE A 384 13.75 -1.68 11.63
CA PHE A 384 12.56 -1.09 11.01
C PHE A 384 12.92 -0.11 9.90
N VAL A 385 12.31 -0.32 8.73
CA VAL A 385 12.35 0.56 7.57
C VAL A 385 10.93 1.02 7.26
N VAL A 386 10.72 2.30 7.08
CA VAL A 386 9.42 2.86 6.66
C VAL A 386 9.61 3.67 5.39
N SER A 387 8.77 3.37 4.40
CA SER A 387 8.77 4.01 3.09
C SER A 387 7.36 4.44 2.72
N ARG A 388 7.25 5.59 2.03
CA ARG A 388 5.98 6.12 1.54
C ARG A 388 5.80 5.88 0.05
N VAL A 389 4.56 5.68 -0.38
CA VAL A 389 4.13 5.83 -1.78
C VAL A 389 3.16 7.01 -1.89
N GLY A 390 3.26 7.81 -2.94
CA GLY A 390 2.30 8.87 -3.25
C GLY A 390 2.53 10.14 -2.43
N SER A 391 1.92 11.23 -2.90
CA SER A 391 2.29 12.59 -2.47
C SER A 391 1.58 13.09 -1.21
N ASP A 392 0.81 12.23 -0.53
CA ASP A 392 -0.03 12.60 0.60
C ASP A 392 0.73 13.38 1.70
N ALA A 393 0.22 14.56 2.04
CA ALA A 393 0.86 15.46 2.99
C ALA A 393 0.84 14.94 4.43
N ALA A 394 -0.23 14.24 4.82
CA ALA A 394 -0.36 13.70 6.16
C ALA A 394 0.59 12.49 6.35
N ALA A 395 0.75 11.65 5.32
CA ALA A 395 1.77 10.60 5.29
C ALA A 395 3.19 11.17 5.43
N LYS A 396 3.48 12.31 4.79
CA LYS A 396 4.75 13.02 4.92
C LYS A 396 4.98 13.51 6.36
N ASP A 397 3.95 14.07 6.99
CA ASP A 397 4.02 14.58 8.36
C ASP A 397 4.18 13.44 9.38
N PHE A 398 3.51 12.31 9.18
CA PHE A 398 3.68 11.11 9.98
C PHE A 398 5.13 10.62 9.98
N LEU A 399 5.73 10.47 8.79
CA LEU A 399 7.15 10.09 8.62
C LEU A 399 8.09 11.12 9.23
N ASN A 400 7.84 12.41 9.03
CA ASN A 400 8.63 13.47 9.66
C ASN A 400 8.55 13.40 11.19
N GLY A 401 7.38 13.07 11.73
CA GLY A 401 7.18 12.83 13.15
C GLY A 401 7.94 11.61 13.66
N LEU A 402 8.13 10.57 12.84
CA LEU A 402 8.99 9.43 13.20
C LEU A 402 10.47 9.85 13.24
N LYS A 403 10.95 10.55 12.19
CA LYS A 403 12.34 11.06 12.11
C LYS A 403 12.72 11.99 13.26
N LYS A 404 11.79 12.81 13.74
CA LYS A 404 12.01 13.78 14.82
C LYS A 404 11.82 13.19 16.22
N SER A 405 11.29 11.98 16.33
CA SER A 405 11.03 11.35 17.63
C SER A 405 12.35 11.00 18.31
N LYS A 406 12.56 11.48 19.55
CA LYS A 406 13.80 11.19 20.31
C LYS A 406 14.01 9.70 20.53
N ASP A 407 12.93 8.94 20.71
CA ASP A 407 12.98 7.54 21.09
C ASP A 407 12.99 6.61 19.86
N LEU A 408 12.41 7.06 18.73
CA LEU A 408 12.26 6.20 17.53
C LEU A 408 13.29 6.51 16.45
N LYS A 409 13.92 7.70 16.46
CA LYS A 409 14.89 8.09 15.43
C LYS A 409 16.06 7.12 15.30
N ASP A 410 16.41 6.40 16.36
CA ASP A 410 17.55 5.47 16.35
C ASP A 410 17.09 4.04 16.01
N TRP A 411 15.77 3.79 15.92
CA TRP A 411 15.17 2.48 15.68
C TRP A 411 14.42 2.35 14.36
N VAL A 412 14.07 3.48 13.74
CA VAL A 412 13.28 3.52 12.52
C VAL A 412 14.04 4.31 11.47
N TYR A 413 14.45 3.63 10.41
CA TYR A 413 14.92 4.31 9.21
C TYR A 413 13.70 4.71 8.38
N CYS A 414 13.57 6.00 8.09
CA CYS A 414 12.51 6.52 7.24
C CYS A 414 13.12 7.00 5.92
N SER A 415 12.77 6.34 4.80
CA SER A 415 13.28 6.73 3.48
C SER A 415 13.07 8.23 3.22
N ALA A 416 14.08 8.87 2.63
CA ALA A 416 14.00 10.28 2.24
C ALA A 416 13.11 10.49 1.01
N ASN A 417 13.16 9.56 0.06
CA ASN A 417 12.44 9.63 -1.21
C ASN A 417 11.20 8.74 -1.15
N GLN A 418 10.16 9.14 -1.88
CA GLN A 418 8.98 8.31 -2.06
C GLN A 418 9.31 7.15 -2.99
N LEU A 419 8.64 6.02 -2.80
CA LEU A 419 8.85 4.84 -3.63
C LEU A 419 8.41 5.09 -5.08
N ASP A 420 7.42 5.93 -5.30
CA ASP A 420 6.98 6.43 -6.61
C ASP A 420 7.96 7.43 -7.23
N ASP A 421 8.63 8.30 -6.45
CA ASP A 421 9.75 9.10 -6.97
C ASP A 421 10.86 8.18 -7.51
N ASN A 422 11.14 7.10 -6.77
CA ASN A 422 12.15 6.12 -7.16
C ASN A 422 11.67 5.27 -8.36
N ALA A 423 10.38 4.91 -8.43
CA ALA A 423 9.80 4.19 -9.56
C ALA A 423 9.64 5.08 -10.82
N ALA A 424 9.47 6.39 -10.66
CA ALA A 424 9.41 7.35 -11.76
C ALA A 424 10.74 7.41 -12.52
N VAL A 425 11.87 7.27 -11.84
CA VAL A 425 13.20 7.13 -12.47
C VAL A 425 13.22 5.93 -13.43
N MET A 426 12.67 4.79 -13.01
CA MET A 426 12.55 3.59 -13.87
C MET A 426 11.63 3.85 -15.07
N LYS A 427 10.46 4.46 -14.84
CA LYS A 427 9.51 4.75 -15.92
C LYS A 427 10.11 5.69 -16.97
N GLN A 428 10.80 6.73 -16.53
CA GLN A 428 11.45 7.70 -17.41
C GLN A 428 12.58 7.05 -18.23
N ALA A 429 13.42 6.23 -17.59
CA ALA A 429 14.49 5.52 -18.28
C ALA A 429 13.96 4.44 -19.24
N SER A 430 12.88 3.73 -18.88
CA SER A 430 12.24 2.76 -19.78
C SER A 430 11.66 3.43 -21.02
N ILE A 431 11.11 4.65 -20.89
CA ILE A 431 10.62 5.45 -22.03
C ILE A 431 11.81 5.92 -22.88
N ALA A 432 12.94 6.25 -22.26
CA ALA A 432 14.17 6.64 -22.94
C ALA A 432 14.92 5.45 -23.60
N GLY A 433 14.46 4.21 -23.42
CA GLY A 433 15.16 3.00 -23.89
C GLY A 433 16.44 2.68 -23.12
N GLU A 434 16.63 3.29 -21.95
CA GLU A 434 17.83 3.17 -21.13
C GLU A 434 17.67 2.01 -20.13
N ALA A 435 18.48 0.96 -20.29
CA ALA A 435 18.58 -0.13 -19.32
C ALA A 435 19.14 0.32 -17.95
N GLN A 436 19.65 1.55 -17.86
CA GLN A 436 20.31 2.10 -16.68
C GLN A 436 19.34 2.47 -15.56
N GLY A 437 18.10 2.90 -15.87
CA GLY A 437 17.17 3.32 -14.81
C GLY A 437 16.68 2.19 -13.91
N ASP A 438 16.67 0.95 -14.42
CA ASP A 438 16.40 -0.21 -13.57
C ASP A 438 17.52 -0.45 -12.55
N LYS A 439 18.76 -0.20 -12.98
CA LYS A 439 19.95 -0.31 -12.11
C LYS A 439 19.97 0.78 -11.05
N GLU A 440 19.72 2.03 -11.45
CA GLU A 440 19.68 3.15 -10.50
C GLU A 440 18.58 2.98 -9.46
N TYR A 441 17.41 2.48 -9.86
CA TYR A 441 16.34 2.23 -8.92
C TYR A 441 16.70 1.13 -7.91
N ALA A 442 17.24 0.00 -8.38
CA ALA A 442 17.72 -1.06 -7.51
C ALA A 442 18.82 -0.58 -6.55
N LYS A 443 19.75 0.26 -7.04
CA LYS A 443 20.81 0.89 -6.22
C LYS A 443 20.21 1.76 -5.10
N LYS A 444 19.18 2.56 -5.39
CA LYS A 444 18.48 3.37 -4.37
C LYS A 444 17.79 2.50 -3.32
N ILE A 445 17.12 1.42 -3.73
CA ILE A 445 16.48 0.48 -2.79
C ILE A 445 17.54 -0.17 -1.89
N LEU A 446 18.66 -0.59 -2.46
CA LEU A 446 19.74 -1.19 -1.70
C LEU A 446 20.36 -0.23 -0.69
N GLN A 447 20.55 1.03 -1.10
CA GLN A 447 21.05 2.09 -0.25
C GLN A 447 20.13 2.35 0.96
N ILE A 448 18.81 2.32 0.78
CA ILE A 448 17.84 2.41 1.89
C ILE A 448 18.10 1.33 2.94
N PHE A 449 18.31 0.08 2.51
CA PHE A 449 18.58 -1.02 3.44
C PHE A 449 19.94 -0.90 4.13
N LEU A 450 20.97 -0.50 3.39
CA LEU A 450 22.31 -0.30 3.93
C LEU A 450 22.33 0.84 4.97
N GLU A 451 21.69 1.97 4.67
CA GLU A 451 21.58 3.09 5.59
C GLU A 451 20.74 2.72 6.83
N ALA A 452 19.67 1.93 6.66
CA ALA A 452 18.87 1.45 7.78
C ALA A 452 19.68 0.53 8.72
N LEU A 453 20.53 -0.33 8.16
CA LEU A 453 21.45 -1.15 8.95
C LEU A 453 22.49 -0.29 9.66
N ASP A 454 23.16 0.60 8.94
CA ASP A 454 24.20 1.47 9.51
C ASP A 454 23.64 2.36 10.64
N GLN A 455 22.39 2.79 10.55
CA GLN A 455 21.72 3.57 11.61
C GLN A 455 21.45 2.75 12.88
N GLN A 456 21.21 1.43 12.76
CA GLN A 456 20.74 0.58 13.86
C GLN A 456 21.82 -0.38 14.38
N THR A 457 23.04 -0.25 13.87
CA THR A 457 24.20 -1.09 14.22
C THR A 457 25.37 -0.22 14.64
N LYS A 458 26.31 -0.80 15.39
CA LYS A 458 27.51 -0.09 15.84
C LYS A 458 28.76 -0.57 15.12
#